data_AF-A0A8J7PQY2-F1
#
_entry.id   AF-A0A8J7PQY2-F1
#
_cell.length_a   1.000
_cell.length_b   1.000
_cell.length_c   1.000
_cell.angle_alpha   90.00
_cell.angle_beta   90.00
_cell.angle_gamma   90.00
#
_symmetry.space_group_name_H-M   'P 1'
#
loop_
_entity.id
_entity.type
_entity.pdbx_description
1 polymer ?
#
loop_
_entity_poly.entity_id
_entity_poly.type
_entity_poly.pdbx_seq_one_letter_code
_entity_poly.pdbx_strand_id
1 'polypeptide(L)' 'MSEIKATQITWHEGSVTREERARLLKQKGCTLWFTGLSGSGKSTLAVALEQVLIQRGHAAYVLDGDNVRF' A
#
# COMPACT_ATOMS: atom_id res chain seq x y z
N MET A 1 6.27 -25.76 11.92
CA MET A 1 5.28 -25.56 10.84
C MET A 1 3.98 -25.13 11.51
N SER A 2 3.48 -23.93 11.23
CA SER A 2 2.22 -23.43 11.80
C SER A 2 1.03 -24.18 11.20
N GLU A 3 0.15 -24.72 12.04
CA GLU A 3 -1.10 -25.34 11.61
C GLU A 3 -1.97 -24.35 10.83
N ILE A 4 -2.40 -24.77 9.63
CA ILE A 4 -3.37 -24.02 8.83
C ILE A 4 -4.74 -24.22 9.48
N LYS A 5 -5.19 -23.25 10.28
CA LYS A 5 -6.46 -23.30 11.05
C LYS A 5 -7.72 -23.17 10.19
N ALA A 6 -7.61 -22.73 8.94
CA ALA A 6 -8.75 -22.40 8.11
C ALA A 6 -8.97 -23.44 7.01
N THR A 7 -9.98 -24.28 7.17
CA THR A 7 -10.30 -25.40 6.26
C THR A 7 -11.40 -25.10 5.24
N GLN A 8 -12.12 -23.98 5.38
CA GLN A 8 -13.25 -23.59 4.52
C GLN A 8 -13.17 -22.11 4.11
N ILE A 9 -12.01 -21.66 3.65
CA ILE A 9 -11.85 -20.32 3.07
C ILE A 9 -11.70 -20.47 1.56
N THR A 10 -12.62 -19.88 0.82
CA THR A 10 -12.51 -19.67 -0.62
C THR A 10 -12.20 -18.21 -0.90
N TRP A 11 -11.40 -17.95 -1.92
CA TRP A 11 -11.17 -16.59 -2.39
C TRP A 11 -12.44 -16.08 -3.06
N HIS A 12 -12.93 -14.93 -2.61
CA HIS A 12 -13.97 -14.19 -3.31
C HIS A 12 -13.32 -13.16 -4.22
N GLU A 13 -13.50 -13.32 -5.53
CA GLU A 13 -13.03 -12.33 -6.48
C GLU A 13 -13.85 -11.05 -6.38
N GLY A 14 -13.16 -9.91 -6.39
CA GLY A 14 -13.82 -8.61 -6.51
C GLY A 14 -14.36 -8.41 -7.93
N SER A 15 -15.48 -7.70 -8.06
CA SER A 15 -16.09 -7.39 -9.37
C SER A 15 -15.27 -6.43 -10.25
N VAL A 16 -14.22 -5.81 -9.69
CA VAL A 16 -13.34 -4.86 -10.40
C VAL A 16 -11.93 -5.43 -10.43
N THR A 17 -11.43 -5.66 -11.64
CA THR A 17 -10.08 -6.16 -11.90
C THR A 17 -9.02 -5.10 -11.62
N ARG A 18 -7.77 -5.54 -11.48
CA ARG A 18 -6.62 -4.63 -11.29
C ARG A 18 -6.41 -3.75 -12.53
N GLU A 19 -6.62 -4.30 -13.72
CA GLU A 19 -6.45 -3.64 -15.01
C GLU A 19 -7.51 -2.57 -15.24
N GLU A 20 -8.77 -2.82 -14.89
CA GLU A 20 -9.84 -1.82 -14.93
C GLU A 20 -9.53 -0.63 -14.02
N ARG A 21 -9.13 -0.91 -12.77
CA ARG A 21 -8.73 0.14 -11.82
C ARG A 21 -7.55 0.95 -12.33
N ALA A 22 -6.55 0.29 -12.90
CA ALA A 22 -5.38 0.97 -13.45
C ALA A 22 -5.72 1.84 -14.66
N ARG A 23 -6.64 1.38 -15.53
CA ARG A 23 -7.14 2.15 -16.68
C ARG A 23 -7.94 3.38 -16.23
N LEU A 24 -8.84 3.22 -15.26
CA LEU A 24 -9.65 4.31 -14.70
C LEU A 24 -8.77 5.40 -14.09
N LEU A 25 -7.80 5.01 -13.25
CA LEU A 25 -6.92 5.95 -12.56
C LEU A 25 -5.73 6.43 -13.39
N LYS A 26 -5.55 5.90 -14.61
CA LYS A 26 -4.37 6.15 -15.47
C LYS A 26 -3.03 5.92 -14.75
N GLN A 27 -3.00 4.97 -13.81
CA GLN A 27 -1.82 4.64 -13.02
C GLN A 27 -1.83 3.16 -12.62
N LYS A 28 -0.65 2.57 -12.42
CA LYS A 28 -0.52 1.22 -11.85
C LYS A 28 -0.23 1.33 -10.36
N GLY A 29 -0.91 0.53 -9.54
CA GLY A 29 -0.61 0.43 -8.12
C GLY A 29 0.73 -0.27 -7.87
N CYS A 30 1.46 0.18 -6.86
CA CYS A 30 2.66 -0.49 -6.33
C CYS A 30 2.78 -0.23 -4.83
N THR A 31 3.66 -0.99 -4.18
CA THR A 31 4.01 -0.79 -2.76
C THR A 31 5.49 -0.47 -2.67
N LEU A 32 5.81 0.66 -2.04
CA LEU A 32 7.17 1.04 -1.69
C LEU A 32 7.38 0.75 -0.20
N TRP A 33 8.17 -0.28 0.09
CA TRP A 33 8.39 -0.75 1.45
C TRP A 33 9.66 -0.14 2.05
N PHE A 34 9.51 0.95 2.80
CA PHE A 34 10.63 1.54 3.53
C PHE A 34 10.95 0.72 4.78
N THR A 35 12.17 0.21 4.86
CA THR A 35 12.68 -0.54 6.01
C THR A 35 13.99 0.05 6.50
N GLY A 36 14.28 -0.08 7.80
CA GLY A 36 15.41 0.54 8.45
C GLY A 36 15.19 0.79 9.94
N LEU A 37 16.28 1.09 10.66
CA LEU A 37 16.29 1.35 12.10
C LEU A 37 15.37 2.51 12.51
N SER A 38 14.97 2.57 13.78
CA SER A 38 14.29 3.75 14.32
C SER A 38 15.16 4.99 14.10
N GLY A 39 14.56 6.11 13.69
CA GLY A 39 15.29 7.34 13.37
C GLY A 39 16.00 7.37 12.00
N SER A 40 15.98 6.29 11.21
CA SER A 40 16.64 6.26 9.89
C SER A 40 15.95 7.09 8.78
N GLY A 41 14.94 7.89 9.11
CA GLY A 41 14.24 8.77 8.17
C GLY A 41 13.13 8.13 7.32
N LYS A 42 12.67 6.91 7.63
CA LYS A 42 11.61 6.21 6.86
C LYS A 42 10.34 7.05 6.68
N SER A 43 9.75 7.53 7.78
CA SER A 43 8.53 8.34 7.75
C SER A 43 8.76 9.68 7.06
N THR A 44 9.91 10.32 7.30
CA THR A 44 10.29 11.58 6.63
C THR A 44 10.31 11.41 5.11
N LEU A 45 10.91 10.34 4.60
CA LEU A 45 10.97 10.06 3.17
C LEU A 45 9.60 9.66 2.59
N ALA A 46 8.82 8.86 3.33
CA ALA A 46 7.49 8.42 2.89
C ALA A 46 6.53 9.61 2.70
N VAL A 47 6.47 10.53 3.67
CA VAL A 47 5.60 11.73 3.60
C VAL A 47 6.05 12.66 2.48
N ALA A 48 7.35 12.92 2.33
CA ALA A 48 7.86 13.75 1.25
C ALA A 48 7.56 13.14 -0.14
N LEU A 49 7.70 11.82 -0.27
CA LEU A 49 7.38 11.12 -1.51
C LEU A 49 5.89 11.18 -1.84
N GLU A 50 5.02 10.97 -0.86
CA GLU A 50 3.56 11.10 -1.03
C GLU A 50 3.19 12.49 -1.54
N GLN A 51 3.72 13.55 -0.92
CA GLN A 51 3.50 14.94 -1.36
C GLN A 51 3.89 15.14 -2.83
N VAL A 52 5.07 14.66 -3.24
CA VAL A 52 5.54 14.78 -4.63
C VAL A 52 4.67 13.99 -5.61
N LEU A 53 4.22 12.78 -5.25
CA LEU A 53 3.35 11.97 -6.10
C LEU A 53 1.98 12.62 -6.30
N ILE A 54 1.38 13.14 -5.22
CA ILE A 54 0.10 13.85 -5.27
C ILE A 54 0.21 15.11 -6.13
N GLN A 55 1.28 15.90 -5.96
CA GLN A 55 1.54 17.08 -6.81
C GLN A 55 1.70 16.73 -8.30
N ARG A 56 2.15 15.51 -8.61
CA ARG A 56 2.26 14.99 -9.99
C ARG A 56 0.99 14.30 -10.50
N GLY A 57 -0.10 14.33 -9.73
CA GLY A 57 -1.39 13.74 -10.12
C GLY A 57 -1.46 12.22 -9.94
N HIS A 58 -0.57 11.63 -9.15
CA HIS A 58 -0.61 10.20 -8.80
C HIS A 58 -1.23 10.01 -7.42
N ALA A 59 -2.20 9.10 -7.31
CA ALA A 59 -2.75 8.75 -6.01
C ALA A 59 -1.71 7.96 -5.22
N ALA A 60 -1.39 8.45 -4.02
CA ALA A 60 -0.45 7.84 -3.09
C ALA A 60 -1.04 7.90 -1.69
N TYR A 61 -0.62 6.95 -0.84
CA TYR A 61 -1.01 6.91 0.57
C TYR A 61 0.11 6.30 1.41
N VAL A 62 0.46 6.93 2.53
CA VAL A 62 1.42 6.40 3.50
C VAL A 62 0.70 5.51 4.52
N LEU A 63 1.20 4.28 4.68
CA LEU A 63 0.86 3.40 5.80
C LEU A 63 2.03 3.40 6.78
N ASP A 64 1.80 3.86 8.00
CA ASP A 64 2.82 3.95 9.04
C ASP A 64 2.32 3.50 10.43
N GLY A 65 3.18 3.62 11.43
CA GLY A 65 2.84 3.24 12.80
C GLY A 65 1.72 4.08 13.41
N ASP A 66 1.56 5.33 12.98
CA ASP A 66 0.60 6.27 13.57
C ASP A 66 -0.82 6.00 13.04
N ASN A 67 -0.96 5.53 11.79
CA ASN A 67 -2.26 5.27 11.15
C ASN A 67 -2.65 3.78 10.97
N VAL A 68 -1.82 2.84 11.45
CA VAL A 68 -2.14 1.39 11.41
C VAL A 68 -2.19 0.76 12.81
N ARG A 69 -1.46 1.28 13.81
CA ARG A 69 -1.17 0.54 15.05
C ARG A 69 -2.19 0.73 16.19
N PHE A 70 -3.34 1.34 15.92
CA PHE A 70 -4.39 1.50 16.94
C PHE A 70 -4.96 0.15 17.42
#